data_AF-A0A2U1NGB6-F1
#
_entry.id   AF-A0A2U1NGB6-F1
#
_cell.length_a   1.000
_cell.length_b   1.000
_cell.length_c   1.000
_cell.angle_alpha   90.00
_cell.angle_beta   90.00
_cell.angle_gamma   90.00
#
_symmetry.space_group_name_H-M   'P 1'
#
loop_
_entity.id
_entity.type
_entity.pdbx_description
1 polymer ?
#
loop_
_entity_poly.entity_id
_entity_poly.type
_entity_poly.pdbx_seq_one_letter_code
_entity_poly.pdbx_strand_id
1 'polypeptide(L)'
;MALSAKEADIQMMLSAEVHLGTKNCDFQMERYVFKRRNDGIYIINLGKTWEKLQMAARVIVGIENPQDIIVQSARPYGQRAVLKFAQYTGAHAIAGRHTPGTFTNQLQTSFSEPRLLILTDPRTDHQPIKEAALGNIPTIAFCDTDSPMRYVDIGIPANNKGKHSIGCLFWLLARMVLQMRGVINQGHKWDIMVDLFFYREPEETKEPEDELAVADYKDYGAGNLGMDDWSANITDAQWAGDAAAAPISGAPVAAGGWTGAEAPVAGGADGWDVVDAPVPPTDVAAAASGWE
;
A
#
# COMPACT_ATOMS: atom_id res chain seq x y z
N MET A 1 -33.58 -6.62 9.92
CA MET A 1 -32.27 -7.32 9.93
C MET A 1 -31.24 -6.42 10.60
N ALA A 2 -30.99 -6.62 11.89
CA ALA A 2 -30.01 -5.80 12.61
C ALA A 2 -28.62 -6.43 12.47
N LEU A 3 -27.70 -5.75 11.77
CA LEU A 3 -26.25 -6.00 11.88
C LEU A 3 -25.79 -5.46 13.25
N SER A 4 -26.24 -6.13 14.31
CA SER A 4 -25.81 -5.87 15.67
C SER A 4 -24.33 -6.25 15.80
N ALA A 5 -23.59 -5.48 16.61
CA ALA A 5 -22.18 -5.77 16.87
C ALA A 5 -22.06 -7.16 17.51
N LYS A 6 -21.31 -8.04 16.85
CA LYS A 6 -21.02 -9.36 17.41
C LYS A 6 -19.89 -9.23 18.43
N GLU A 7 -19.97 -10.00 19.50
CA GLU A 7 -18.95 -10.03 20.54
C GLU A 7 -17.56 -10.35 19.98
N ALA A 8 -17.47 -11.29 19.05
CA ALA A 8 -16.23 -11.65 18.36
C ALA A 8 -15.60 -10.47 17.59
N ASP A 9 -16.41 -9.59 17.00
CA ASP A 9 -15.92 -8.44 16.25
C ASP A 9 -15.39 -7.36 17.20
N ILE A 10 -16.04 -7.18 18.36
CA ILE A 10 -15.57 -6.26 19.41
C ILE A 10 -14.26 -6.77 20.00
N GLN A 11 -14.16 -8.07 20.29
CA GLN A 11 -12.93 -8.69 20.79
C GLN A 11 -11.76 -8.48 19.82
N MET A 12 -12.02 -8.62 18.52
CA MET A 12 -11.04 -8.38 17.47
C MET A 12 -10.61 -6.90 17.39
N MET A 13 -11.55 -5.95 17.55
CA MET A 13 -11.21 -4.52 17.61
C MET A 13 -10.40 -4.17 18.87
N LEU A 14 -10.68 -4.84 19.99
CA LEU A 14 -9.91 -4.67 21.22
C LEU A 14 -8.50 -5.23 21.08
N SER A 15 -8.33 -6.42 20.52
CA SER A 15 -7.01 -7.03 20.30
C SER A 15 -6.16 -6.26 19.29
N ALA A 16 -6.79 -5.65 18.28
CA ALA A 16 -6.12 -4.80 17.30
C ALA A 16 -5.92 -3.35 17.78
N GLU A 17 -6.22 -3.05 19.05
CA GLU A 17 -6.02 -1.74 19.68
C GLU A 17 -6.75 -0.57 18.99
N VAL A 18 -7.88 -0.85 18.36
CA VAL A 18 -8.69 0.15 17.62
C VAL A 18 -9.24 1.26 18.54
N HIS A 19 -9.47 0.90 19.81
CA HIS A 19 -10.05 1.76 20.84
C HIS A 19 -9.05 2.75 21.45
N LEU A 20 -7.74 2.59 21.21
CA LEU A 20 -6.72 3.47 21.75
C LEU A 20 -6.51 4.65 20.80
N GLY A 21 -6.94 5.83 21.21
CA GLY A 21 -6.67 7.06 20.50
C GLY A 21 -5.30 7.65 20.85
N THR A 22 -5.17 8.97 20.73
CA THR A 22 -3.92 9.68 21.07
C THR A 22 -4.06 10.52 22.32
N LYS A 23 -3.00 11.26 22.68
CA LYS A 23 -2.99 12.18 23.82
C LYS A 23 -3.75 13.47 23.56
N ASN A 24 -3.91 13.84 22.28
CA ASN A 24 -4.58 15.04 21.85
C ASN A 24 -5.97 14.67 21.32
N CYS A 25 -6.93 15.58 21.49
CA CYS A 25 -8.28 15.42 20.96
C CYS A 25 -8.66 16.69 20.20
N ASP A 26 -9.15 16.54 18.97
CA ASP A 26 -9.85 17.58 18.24
C ASP A 26 -11.26 17.76 18.82
N PHE A 27 -11.75 19.00 18.80
CA PHE A 27 -13.04 19.35 19.39
C PHE A 27 -14.21 18.62 18.71
N GLN A 28 -14.12 18.32 17.41
CA GLN A 28 -15.19 17.61 16.72
C GLN A 28 -15.17 16.11 17.03
N MET A 29 -14.00 15.57 17.40
CA MET A 29 -13.81 14.16 17.74
C MET A 29 -14.23 13.82 19.17
N GLU A 30 -14.36 14.81 20.05
CA GLU A 30 -14.73 14.62 21.46
C GLU A 30 -16.03 13.80 21.63
N ARG A 31 -17.01 13.97 20.74
CA ARG A 31 -18.27 13.20 20.73
C ARG A 31 -18.12 11.69 20.54
N TYR A 32 -16.97 11.22 20.03
CA TYR A 32 -16.67 9.80 19.83
C TYR A 32 -15.77 9.22 20.91
N VAL A 33 -15.23 10.06 21.79
CA VAL A 33 -14.40 9.65 22.92
C VAL A 33 -15.28 9.13 24.05
N PHE A 34 -14.86 8.03 24.68
CA PHE A 34 -15.52 7.46 25.85
C PHE A 34 -14.99 8.07 27.15
N LYS A 35 -13.67 8.01 27.36
CA LYS A 35 -12.99 8.60 28.52
C LYS A 35 -11.51 8.78 28.25
N ARG A 36 -10.83 9.56 29.10
CA ARG A 36 -9.37 9.67 29.12
C ARG A 36 -8.78 8.69 30.14
N ARG A 37 -7.73 7.97 29.76
CA ARG A 37 -6.94 7.11 30.65
C ARG A 37 -5.95 7.95 31.46
N ASN A 38 -5.44 7.40 32.57
CA ASN A 38 -4.42 8.01 33.42
C ASN A 38 -3.14 8.38 32.65
N ASP A 39 -2.79 7.60 31.63
CA ASP A 39 -1.61 7.84 30.76
C ASP A 39 -1.79 9.03 29.80
N GLY A 40 -2.96 9.67 29.85
CA GLY A 40 -3.34 10.81 29.01
C GLY A 40 -3.92 10.42 27.64
N ILE A 41 -3.95 9.13 27.29
CA ILE A 41 -4.53 8.59 26.05
C ILE A 41 -6.06 8.62 26.11
N TYR A 42 -6.70 9.12 25.05
CA TYR A 42 -8.14 9.06 24.89
C TYR A 42 -8.60 7.68 24.42
N ILE A 43 -9.65 7.15 25.05
CA ILE A 43 -10.28 5.89 24.66
C ILE A 43 -11.47 6.20 23.76
N ILE A 44 -11.47 5.64 22.56
CA ILE A 44 -12.55 5.79 21.58
C ILE A 44 -13.68 4.81 21.91
N ASN A 45 -14.93 5.25 21.77
CA ASN A 45 -16.09 4.39 21.95
C ASN A 45 -16.30 3.47 20.74
N LEU A 46 -16.01 2.16 20.91
CA LEU A 46 -16.17 1.16 19.86
C LEU A 46 -17.62 1.01 19.36
N GLY A 47 -18.63 1.30 20.20
CA GLY A 47 -20.02 1.30 19.75
C GLY A 47 -20.27 2.38 18.68
N LYS A 48 -19.66 3.55 18.85
CA LYS A 48 -19.72 4.64 17.85
C LYS A 48 -18.90 4.32 16.61
N THR A 49 -17.75 3.67 16.79
CA THR A 49 -16.96 3.15 15.66
C THR A 49 -17.79 2.18 14.82
N TRP A 50 -18.50 1.23 15.45
CA TRP A 50 -19.34 0.27 14.76
C TRP A 50 -20.51 0.92 14.00
N GLU A 51 -21.23 1.84 14.65
CA GLU A 51 -22.32 2.61 14.01
C GLU A 51 -21.83 3.34 12.76
N LYS A 52 -20.66 3.98 12.83
CA LYS A 52 -20.06 4.72 11.71
C LYS A 52 -19.52 3.81 10.62
N LEU A 53 -18.93 2.66 10.99
CA LEU A 53 -18.44 1.67 10.03
C LEU A 53 -19.60 1.05 9.25
N GLN A 54 -20.73 0.78 9.91
CA GLN A 54 -21.95 0.33 9.24
C GLN A 54 -22.55 1.41 8.32
N MET A 55 -22.56 2.67 8.75
CA MET A 55 -23.00 3.80 7.93
C MET A 55 -22.14 3.92 6.66
N ALA A 56 -20.81 3.86 6.80
CA ALA A 56 -19.88 3.89 5.67
C ALA A 56 -20.08 2.71 4.71
N ALA A 57 -20.25 1.49 5.24
CA ALA A 57 -20.53 0.31 4.42
C ALA A 57 -21.81 0.46 3.57
N ARG A 58 -22.87 1.05 4.13
CA ARG A 58 -24.11 1.33 3.37
C ARG A 58 -23.89 2.33 2.23
N VAL A 59 -23.11 3.38 2.46
CA VAL A 59 -22.77 4.36 1.42
C VAL A 59 -21.98 3.72 0.29
N ILE A 60 -21.00 2.87 0.62
CA ILE A 60 -20.19 2.14 -0.35
C ILE A 60 -21.02 1.18 -1.20
N VAL A 61 -22.01 0.53 -0.60
CA VAL A 61 -22.91 -0.39 -1.31
C VAL A 61 -23.91 0.37 -2.19
N GLY A 62 -24.25 1.62 -1.83
CA GLY A 62 -25.12 2.47 -2.64
C GLY A 62 -24.53 2.91 -3.98
N ILE A 63 -23.23 2.67 -4.21
CA ILE A 63 -22.57 2.97 -5.48
C ILE A 63 -22.62 1.72 -6.36
N GLU A 64 -23.25 1.86 -7.53
CA GLU A 64 -23.45 0.78 -8.49
C GLU A 64 -22.12 0.23 -9.03
N ASN A 65 -21.22 1.11 -9.46
CA ASN A 65 -19.92 0.76 -10.00
C ASN A 65 -18.86 0.79 -8.89
N PRO A 66 -18.29 -0.37 -8.48
CA PRO A 66 -17.30 -0.39 -7.41
C PRO A 66 -15.97 0.27 -7.81
N GLN A 67 -15.64 0.29 -9.10
CA GLN A 67 -14.39 0.88 -9.62
C GLN A 67 -14.35 2.41 -9.48
N ASP A 68 -15.51 3.07 -9.37
CA ASP A 68 -15.61 4.52 -9.15
C ASP A 68 -15.29 4.92 -7.71
N ILE A 69 -14.97 3.96 -6.85
CA ILE A 69 -14.55 4.18 -5.47
C ILE A 69 -13.04 4.15 -5.43
N ILE A 70 -12.43 5.23 -4.96
CA ILE A 70 -10.99 5.27 -4.71
C ILE A 70 -10.72 5.09 -3.23
N VAL A 71 -9.87 4.13 -2.92
CA VAL A 71 -9.33 3.93 -1.58
C VAL A 71 -7.87 4.30 -1.59
N GLN A 72 -7.47 5.15 -0.65
CA GLN A 72 -6.14 5.73 -0.66
C GLN A 72 -5.50 5.76 0.73
N SER A 73 -4.19 5.53 0.73
CA SER A 73 -3.34 5.67 1.91
C SER A 73 -1.93 6.09 1.50
N ALA A 74 -1.49 7.26 1.94
CA ALA A 74 -0.08 7.62 1.86
C ALA A 74 0.76 6.96 2.96
N ARG A 75 0.13 6.61 4.09
CA ARG A 75 0.81 6.00 5.23
C ARG A 75 1.26 4.57 4.91
N PRO A 76 2.54 4.21 5.14
CA PRO A 76 3.05 2.86 4.84
C PRO A 76 2.21 1.73 5.45
N TYR A 77 1.76 1.91 6.70
CA TYR A 77 0.96 0.92 7.43
C TYR A 77 -0.41 0.63 6.80
N GLY A 78 -0.95 1.54 5.98
CA GLY A 78 -2.24 1.36 5.31
C GLY A 78 -2.13 0.84 3.88
N GLN A 79 -0.95 0.92 3.24
CA GLN A 79 -0.80 0.62 1.81
C GLN A 79 -1.25 -0.80 1.45
N ARG A 80 -0.81 -1.81 2.21
CA ARG A 80 -1.21 -3.19 1.99
C ARG A 80 -2.70 -3.40 2.24
N ALA A 81 -3.26 -2.80 3.30
CA ALA A 81 -4.68 -2.91 3.62
C ALA A 81 -5.57 -2.35 2.50
N VAL A 82 -5.18 -1.19 1.93
CA VAL A 82 -5.88 -0.55 0.81
C VAL A 82 -5.85 -1.42 -0.46
N LEU A 83 -4.68 -1.98 -0.81
CA LEU A 83 -4.57 -2.88 -1.96
C LEU A 83 -5.42 -4.13 -1.79
N LYS A 84 -5.42 -4.74 -0.59
CA LYS A 84 -6.26 -5.90 -0.29
C LYS A 84 -7.74 -5.55 -0.29
N PHE A 85 -8.10 -4.41 0.26
CA PHE A 85 -9.47 -3.91 0.23
C PHE A 85 -9.99 -3.79 -1.20
N ALA A 86 -9.24 -3.10 -2.06
CA ALA A 86 -9.57 -2.93 -3.47
C ALA A 86 -9.68 -4.27 -4.22
N GLN A 87 -8.78 -5.22 -3.97
CA GLN A 87 -8.85 -6.56 -4.56
C GLN A 87 -10.16 -7.29 -4.26
N TYR A 88 -10.68 -7.17 -3.03
CA TYR A 88 -11.90 -7.89 -2.63
C TYR A 88 -13.19 -7.13 -2.96
N THR A 89 -13.19 -5.80 -2.86
CA THR A 89 -14.41 -5.00 -3.15
C THR A 89 -14.54 -4.60 -4.61
N GLY A 90 -13.48 -4.77 -5.41
CA GLY A 90 -13.40 -4.28 -6.78
C GLY A 90 -13.31 -2.75 -6.86
N ALA A 91 -12.73 -2.11 -5.84
CA ALA A 91 -12.49 -0.66 -5.83
C ALA A 91 -11.12 -0.33 -6.44
N HIS A 92 -10.91 0.93 -6.81
CA HIS A 92 -9.60 1.41 -7.26
C HIS A 92 -8.75 1.81 -6.04
N ALA A 93 -7.48 1.42 -6.03
CA ALA A 93 -6.57 1.69 -4.92
C ALA A 93 -5.41 2.59 -5.34
N ILE A 94 -5.17 3.66 -4.57
CA ILE A 94 -3.97 4.49 -4.67
C ILE A 94 -3.17 4.27 -3.39
N ALA A 95 -2.16 3.40 -3.47
CA ALA A 95 -1.25 3.14 -2.37
C ALA A 95 0.01 4.00 -2.50
N GLY A 96 0.42 4.65 -1.41
CA GLY A 96 1.61 5.49 -1.37
C GLY A 96 1.33 6.95 -1.71
N ARG A 97 2.34 7.61 -2.28
CA ARG A 97 2.31 9.07 -2.47
C ARG A 97 1.18 9.46 -3.43
N HIS A 98 0.27 10.34 -2.96
CA HIS A 98 -0.70 11.00 -3.84
C HIS A 98 0.02 11.89 -4.84
N THR A 99 -0.33 11.78 -6.12
CA THR A 99 0.12 12.76 -7.11
C THR A 99 -0.87 13.94 -7.08
N PRO A 100 -0.43 15.16 -6.71
CA PRO A 100 -1.33 16.30 -6.72
C PRO A 100 -1.90 16.53 -8.11
N GLY A 101 -3.19 16.82 -8.19
CA GLY A 101 -3.90 16.98 -9.47
C GLY A 101 -4.58 15.72 -9.99
N THR A 102 -4.48 14.60 -9.27
CA THR A 102 -5.12 13.33 -9.66
C THR A 102 -6.64 13.48 -9.84
N PHE A 103 -7.31 14.32 -9.04
CA PHE A 103 -8.76 14.54 -9.16
C PHE A 103 -9.16 15.83 -9.88
N THR A 104 -8.21 16.71 -10.20
CA THR A 104 -8.51 18.04 -10.77
C THR A 104 -7.90 18.29 -12.15
N ASN A 105 -6.80 17.63 -12.49
CA ASN A 105 -6.08 17.84 -13.74
C ASN A 105 -6.42 16.76 -14.78
N GLN A 106 -7.34 17.07 -15.68
CA GLN A 106 -7.78 16.18 -16.77
C GLN A 106 -6.70 15.83 -17.79
N LEU A 107 -5.60 16.59 -17.86
CA LEU A 107 -4.50 16.33 -18.79
C LEU A 107 -3.55 15.24 -18.30
N GLN A 108 -3.62 14.87 -17.02
CA GLN A 108 -2.75 13.85 -16.44
C GLN A 108 -3.23 12.45 -16.81
N THR A 109 -2.30 11.53 -17.07
CA THR A 109 -2.63 10.13 -17.40
C THR A 109 -3.28 9.37 -16.23
N SER A 110 -2.95 9.73 -14.99
CA SER A 110 -3.54 9.16 -13.78
C SER A 110 -4.80 9.91 -13.30
N PHE A 111 -5.40 10.73 -14.16
CA PHE A 111 -6.62 11.44 -13.81
C PHE A 111 -7.76 10.46 -13.51
N SER A 112 -8.47 10.70 -12.41
CA SER A 112 -9.64 9.90 -12.03
C SER A 112 -10.68 10.77 -11.34
N GLU A 113 -11.96 10.52 -11.61
CA GLU A 113 -13.08 11.20 -10.98
C GLU A 113 -13.89 10.20 -10.14
N PRO A 114 -13.44 9.87 -8.92
CA PRO A 114 -14.17 8.92 -8.09
C PRO A 114 -15.49 9.51 -7.60
N ARG A 115 -16.51 8.67 -7.46
CA ARG A 115 -17.77 9.04 -6.81
C ARG A 115 -17.69 8.99 -5.29
N LEU A 116 -16.67 8.33 -4.75
CA LEU A 116 -16.43 8.22 -3.32
C LEU A 116 -14.93 8.03 -3.06
N LEU A 117 -14.42 8.77 -2.09
CA LEU A 117 -13.05 8.65 -1.63
C LEU A 117 -13.00 8.06 -0.21
N ILE A 118 -12.19 7.03 0.00
CA ILE A 118 -11.94 6.41 1.30
C ILE A 118 -10.48 6.61 1.68
N LEU A 119 -10.22 7.20 2.85
CA LEU A 119 -8.89 7.56 3.31
C LEU A 119 -8.52 6.94 4.65
N THR A 120 -7.23 6.73 4.85
CA THR A 120 -6.69 6.17 6.09
C THR A 120 -6.43 7.17 7.19
N ASP A 121 -5.93 8.34 6.86
CA ASP A 121 -5.70 9.38 7.85
C ASP A 121 -5.86 10.74 7.18
N PRO A 122 -6.81 11.58 7.63
CA PRO A 122 -7.01 12.89 7.02
C PRO A 122 -5.84 13.85 7.24
N ARG A 123 -4.94 13.57 8.20
CA ARG A 123 -3.76 14.40 8.44
C ARG A 123 -2.69 14.17 7.38
N THR A 124 -2.32 12.91 7.12
CA THR A 124 -1.34 12.58 6.07
C THR A 124 -1.94 12.75 4.68
N ASP A 125 -3.19 12.34 4.50
CA ASP A 125 -3.90 12.35 3.22
C ASP A 125 -4.69 13.65 3.00
N HIS A 126 -4.20 14.79 3.51
CA HIS A 126 -4.91 16.07 3.38
C HIS A 126 -4.98 16.61 1.95
N GLN A 127 -4.04 16.22 1.09
CA GLN A 127 -4.01 16.65 -0.31
C GLN A 127 -5.20 16.10 -1.11
N PRO A 128 -5.46 14.78 -1.16
CA PRO A 128 -6.63 14.23 -1.84
C PRO A 128 -7.95 14.72 -1.23
N ILE A 129 -8.01 15.02 0.07
CA ILE A 129 -9.20 15.63 0.70
C ILE A 129 -9.53 17.00 0.11
N LYS A 130 -8.51 17.86 -0.06
CA LYS A 130 -8.70 19.18 -0.65
C LYS A 130 -9.14 19.09 -2.11
N GLU A 131 -8.54 18.17 -2.86
CA GLU A 131 -8.91 17.93 -4.26
C GLU A 131 -10.34 17.37 -4.37
N ALA A 132 -10.72 16.44 -3.50
CA ALA A 132 -12.07 15.91 -3.41
C ALA A 132 -13.11 17.01 -3.10
N ALA A 133 -12.77 17.93 -2.20
CA ALA A 133 -13.63 19.08 -1.87
C ALA A 133 -13.83 20.02 -3.08
N LEU A 134 -12.82 20.18 -3.94
CA LEU A 134 -12.95 20.95 -5.19
C LEU A 134 -13.81 20.21 -6.23
N GLY A 135 -13.70 18.88 -6.29
CA GLY A 135 -14.46 18.02 -7.20
C GLY A 135 -15.87 17.64 -6.73
N ASN A 136 -16.32 18.12 -5.56
CA ASN A 136 -17.58 17.71 -4.90
C ASN A 136 -17.69 16.19 -4.68
N ILE A 137 -16.56 15.56 -4.38
CA ILE A 137 -16.48 14.12 -4.15
C ILE A 137 -16.69 13.86 -2.65
N PRO A 138 -17.66 13.00 -2.25
CA PRO A 138 -17.87 12.68 -0.85
C PRO A 138 -16.69 11.87 -0.29
N THR A 139 -16.30 12.15 0.95
CA THR A 139 -15.13 11.54 1.57
C THR A 139 -15.46 10.81 2.88
N ILE A 140 -14.92 9.60 3.00
CA ILE A 140 -14.94 8.77 4.21
C ILE A 140 -13.51 8.65 4.69
N ALA A 141 -13.25 8.87 5.97
CA ALA A 141 -11.91 8.74 6.52
C ALA A 141 -11.91 8.01 7.86
N PHE A 142 -10.85 7.24 8.12
CA PHE A 142 -10.53 6.79 9.47
C PHE A 142 -9.88 7.95 10.25
N CYS A 143 -10.58 8.40 11.29
CA CYS A 143 -10.17 9.55 12.09
C CYS A 143 -9.79 9.08 13.51
N ASP A 144 -8.56 9.37 13.91
CA ASP A 144 -8.13 9.25 15.29
C ASP A 144 -8.54 10.51 16.08
N THR A 145 -8.33 10.52 17.39
CA THR A 145 -8.76 11.62 18.26
C THR A 145 -8.11 12.94 17.89
N ASP A 146 -6.88 12.96 17.35
CA ASP A 146 -6.18 14.16 16.91
C ASP A 146 -6.38 14.48 15.42
N SER A 147 -7.16 13.70 14.68
CA SER A 147 -7.43 13.91 13.26
C SER A 147 -8.47 15.03 13.05
N PRO A 148 -8.17 16.06 12.23
CA PRO A 148 -9.16 17.08 11.90
C PRO A 148 -10.24 16.50 10.97
N MET A 149 -11.52 16.78 11.25
CA MET A 149 -12.65 16.36 10.39
C MET A 149 -13.07 17.45 9.39
N ARG A 150 -12.11 18.27 8.90
CA ARG A 150 -12.39 19.27 7.87
C ARG A 150 -12.54 18.58 6.51
N TYR A 151 -13.63 18.85 5.80
CA TYR A 151 -13.97 18.25 4.52
C TYR A 151 -14.11 16.72 4.53
N VAL A 152 -14.32 16.13 5.72
CA VAL A 152 -14.64 14.71 5.91
C VAL A 152 -16.12 14.58 6.18
N ASP A 153 -16.87 13.91 5.30
CA ASP A 153 -18.31 13.75 5.46
C ASP A 153 -18.64 12.65 6.48
N ILE A 154 -17.92 11.53 6.40
CA ILE A 154 -18.07 10.40 7.32
C ILE A 154 -16.73 10.07 7.95
N GLY A 155 -16.51 10.60 9.16
CA GLY A 155 -15.41 10.19 10.03
C GLY A 155 -15.74 8.90 10.78
N ILE A 156 -14.96 7.85 10.54
CA ILE A 156 -15.00 6.61 11.33
C ILE A 156 -13.98 6.75 12.47
N PRO A 157 -14.43 6.85 13.73
CA PRO A 157 -13.53 7.09 14.84
C PRO A 157 -12.75 5.82 15.16
N ALA A 158 -11.44 5.83 14.94
CA ALA A 158 -10.58 4.68 15.17
C ALA A 158 -9.09 5.07 15.21
N ASN A 159 -8.27 4.22 15.84
CA ASN A 159 -6.81 4.36 15.81
C ASN A 159 -6.27 4.19 14.38
N ASN A 160 -5.71 5.25 13.80
CA ASN A 160 -5.14 5.24 12.45
C ASN A 160 -3.60 5.21 12.42
N LYS A 161 -2.96 4.91 13.56
CA LYS A 161 -1.49 4.85 13.70
C LYS A 161 -0.97 3.41 13.83
N GLY A 162 -1.76 2.51 14.40
CA GLY A 162 -1.39 1.10 14.56
C GLY A 162 -1.54 0.27 13.29
N LYS A 163 -0.53 -0.57 12.97
CA LYS A 163 -0.56 -1.48 11.80
C LYS A 163 -1.73 -2.49 11.85
N HIS A 164 -2.02 -3.01 13.04
CA HIS A 164 -3.12 -3.96 13.25
C HIS A 164 -4.49 -3.29 13.21
N SER A 165 -4.62 -2.08 13.76
CA SER A 165 -5.89 -1.33 13.77
C SER A 165 -6.37 -1.02 12.34
N ILE A 166 -5.52 -0.43 11.50
CA ILE A 166 -5.89 -0.05 10.12
C ILE A 166 -6.33 -1.26 9.30
N GLY A 167 -5.55 -2.35 9.35
CA GLY A 167 -5.90 -3.56 8.61
C GLY A 167 -7.18 -4.22 9.14
N CYS A 168 -7.42 -4.21 10.45
CA CYS A 168 -8.65 -4.70 11.06
C CYS A 168 -9.87 -3.91 10.59
N LEU A 169 -9.79 -2.58 10.55
CA LEU A 169 -10.88 -1.71 10.10
C LEU A 169 -11.22 -1.94 8.62
N PHE A 170 -10.22 -1.99 7.74
CA PHE A 170 -10.46 -2.29 6.32
C PHE A 170 -11.02 -3.69 6.11
N TRP A 171 -10.53 -4.69 6.86
CA TRP A 171 -11.06 -6.05 6.79
C TRP A 171 -12.53 -6.10 7.21
N LEU A 172 -12.87 -5.47 8.35
CA LEU A 172 -14.26 -5.38 8.84
C LEU A 172 -15.16 -4.66 7.83
N LEU A 173 -14.67 -3.56 7.26
CA LEU A 173 -15.40 -2.76 6.29
C LEU A 173 -15.61 -3.53 4.97
N ALA A 174 -14.59 -4.23 4.46
CA ALA A 174 -14.70 -5.09 3.28
C ALA A 174 -15.72 -6.21 3.50
N ARG A 175 -15.62 -6.89 4.65
CA ARG A 175 -16.54 -7.95 5.04
C ARG A 175 -17.99 -7.45 5.09
N MET A 176 -18.23 -6.28 5.67
CA MET A 176 -19.58 -5.68 5.72
C MET A 176 -20.11 -5.34 4.32
N VAL A 177 -19.28 -4.75 3.46
CA VAL A 177 -19.66 -4.41 2.08
C VAL A 177 -20.02 -5.68 1.30
N LEU A 178 -19.20 -6.74 1.40
CA LEU A 178 -19.46 -8.02 0.73
C LEU A 178 -20.71 -8.74 1.26
N GLN A 179 -20.97 -8.65 2.57
CA GLN A 179 -22.19 -9.18 3.18
C GLN A 179 -23.45 -8.42 2.72
N MET A 180 -23.37 -7.09 2.59
CA MET A 180 -24.48 -6.27 2.10
C MET A 180 -24.71 -6.46 0.60
N ARG A 181 -23.67 -6.73 -0.19
CA ARG A 181 -23.77 -7.09 -1.62
C ARG A 181 -24.27 -8.52 -1.85
N GLY A 182 -24.41 -9.33 -0.80
CA GLY A 182 -24.88 -10.71 -0.91
C GLY A 182 -23.84 -11.71 -1.43
N VAL A 183 -22.58 -11.32 -1.56
CA VAL A 183 -21.48 -12.22 -1.96
C VAL A 183 -21.15 -13.19 -0.83
N ILE A 184 -21.21 -12.71 0.40
CA ILE A 184 -20.99 -13.51 1.62
C ILE A 184 -22.32 -13.63 2.37
N ASN A 185 -22.72 -14.86 2.65
CA ASN A 185 -23.91 -15.12 3.46
C ASN A 185 -23.72 -14.62 4.90
N GLN A 186 -24.74 -13.94 5.43
CA GLN A 186 -24.74 -13.47 6.81
C GLN A 186 -24.66 -14.68 7.76
N GLY A 187 -23.64 -14.70 8.64
CA GLY A 187 -23.42 -15.77 9.61
C GLY A 187 -22.25 -16.69 9.31
N HIS A 188 -21.83 -16.79 8.04
CA HIS A 188 -20.61 -17.51 7.70
C HIS A 188 -19.37 -16.65 8.01
N LYS A 189 -18.34 -17.29 8.54
CA LYS A 189 -17.03 -16.66 8.72
C LYS A 189 -16.48 -16.35 7.32
N TRP A 190 -15.89 -15.18 7.16
CA TRP A 190 -15.16 -14.89 5.92
C TRP A 190 -13.86 -15.70 5.92
N ASP A 191 -13.61 -16.46 4.85
CA ASP A 191 -12.45 -17.37 4.76
C ASP A 191 -11.10 -16.64 4.86
N ILE A 192 -11.10 -15.35 4.48
CA ILE A 192 -9.91 -14.52 4.48
C ILE A 192 -9.62 -14.03 5.90
N MET A 193 -8.42 -14.33 6.38
CA MET A 193 -7.93 -13.91 7.69
C MET A 193 -7.61 -12.40 7.71
N VAL A 194 -7.79 -11.78 8.88
CA VAL A 194 -7.52 -10.35 9.10
C VAL A 194 -6.06 -9.98 8.85
N ASP A 195 -5.16 -10.86 9.24
CA ASP A 195 -3.71 -10.67 9.12
C ASP A 195 -3.24 -10.48 7.67
N LEU A 196 -4.07 -10.89 6.69
CA LEU A 196 -3.80 -10.63 5.29
C LEU A 196 -3.78 -9.12 4.99
N PHE A 197 -4.57 -8.32 5.72
CA PHE A 197 -4.68 -6.87 5.58
C PHE A 197 -3.62 -6.12 6.38
N PHE A 198 -2.96 -6.75 7.35
CA PHE A 198 -1.93 -6.09 8.14
C PHE A 198 -0.71 -5.76 7.29
N TYR A 199 -0.16 -4.57 7.54
CA TYR A 199 1.15 -4.23 7.05
C TYR A 199 2.20 -5.13 7.69
N ARG A 200 3.06 -5.70 6.85
CA ARG A 200 4.26 -6.43 7.28
C ARG A 200 5.46 -5.57 6.95
N GLU A 201 6.39 -5.50 7.87
CA GLU A 201 7.64 -4.79 7.65
C GLU A 201 8.47 -5.60 6.64
N PRO A 202 9.09 -4.94 5.66
CA PRO A 202 9.83 -5.63 4.60
C PRO A 202 11.04 -6.41 5.13
N GLU A 203 11.52 -6.13 6.34
CA GLU A 203 12.59 -6.89 7.01
C GLU A 203 12.03 -8.17 7.65
N GLU A 204 10.97 -8.07 8.46
CA GLU A 204 10.26 -9.22 9.04
C GLU A 204 9.66 -10.18 8.01
N THR A 205 9.51 -9.76 6.75
CA THR A 205 9.00 -10.64 5.68
C THR A 205 10.13 -11.43 5.02
N LYS A 206 11.34 -10.87 4.98
CA LYS A 206 12.52 -11.54 4.41
C LYS A 206 13.04 -12.64 5.33
N GLU A 207 13.08 -12.41 6.64
CA GLU A 207 13.52 -13.42 7.60
C GLU A 207 12.79 -14.78 7.48
N PRO A 208 11.45 -14.85 7.48
CA PRO A 208 10.73 -16.12 7.30
C PRO A 208 10.82 -16.65 5.86
N GLU A 209 10.93 -15.79 4.84
CA GLU A 209 11.15 -16.23 3.46
C GLU A 209 12.54 -16.86 3.30
N ASP A 210 13.56 -16.29 3.94
CA ASP A 210 14.92 -16.80 4.00
C ASP A 210 14.96 -18.10 4.83
N GLU A 211 14.23 -18.19 5.95
CA GLU A 211 14.10 -19.42 6.73
C GLU A 211 13.39 -20.54 5.93
N LEU A 212 12.31 -20.22 5.21
CA LEU A 212 11.61 -21.15 4.33
C LEU A 212 12.48 -21.57 3.14
N ALA A 213 13.23 -20.65 2.53
CA ALA A 213 14.15 -20.95 1.43
C ALA A 213 15.32 -21.82 1.89
N VAL A 214 15.85 -21.59 3.10
CA VAL A 214 16.88 -22.44 3.71
C VAL A 214 16.31 -23.83 4.06
N ALA A 215 15.03 -23.93 4.43
CA ALA A 215 14.36 -25.20 4.67
C ALA A 215 14.15 -25.99 3.35
N ASP A 216 13.69 -25.34 2.28
CA ASP A 216 13.55 -25.95 0.95
C ASP A 216 14.91 -26.40 0.41
N TYR A 217 15.97 -25.60 0.59
CA TYR A 217 17.33 -25.98 0.19
C TYR A 217 17.86 -27.18 0.97
N LYS A 218 17.43 -27.36 2.24
CA LYS A 218 17.76 -28.55 3.04
C LYS A 218 16.96 -29.79 2.62
N ASP A 219 15.73 -29.63 2.16
CA ASP A 219 14.88 -30.75 1.71
C ASP A 219 15.37 -31.31 0.35
N TYR A 220 15.77 -30.43 -0.58
CA TYR A 220 16.40 -30.86 -1.84
C TYR A 220 17.83 -31.42 -1.65
N GLY A 221 18.51 -31.10 -0.53
CA GLY A 221 19.79 -31.68 -0.15
C GLY A 221 19.71 -33.00 0.62
N ALA A 222 18.52 -33.39 1.09
CA ALA A 222 18.28 -34.60 1.89
C ALA A 222 17.64 -35.74 1.09
N GLY A 223 17.70 -35.67 -0.24
CA GLY A 223 17.47 -36.81 -1.13
C GLY A 223 18.65 -37.79 -1.04
N ASN A 224 18.53 -38.76 -0.13
CA ASN A 224 19.43 -39.90 0.03
C ASN A 224 19.47 -40.79 -1.24
N LEU A 225 20.25 -40.37 -2.25
CA LEU A 225 20.88 -41.27 -3.19
C LEU A 225 22.29 -41.53 -2.65
N GLY A 226 22.49 -42.74 -2.13
CA GLY A 226 23.75 -43.20 -1.56
C GLY A 226 24.92 -42.90 -2.49
N MET A 227 25.88 -42.15 -1.97
CA MET A 227 27.16 -41.86 -2.61
C MET A 227 28.28 -42.43 -1.73
N ASP A 228 28.23 -43.75 -1.53
CA ASP A 228 29.34 -44.55 -1.01
C ASP A 228 30.04 -45.24 -2.21
N ASP A 229 30.58 -44.50 -3.18
CA ASP A 229 31.51 -45.12 -4.17
C ASP A 229 32.41 -44.16 -4.96
N TRP A 230 32.79 -42.97 -4.48
CA TRP A 230 33.76 -42.14 -5.23
C TRP A 230 34.81 -41.51 -4.31
N SER A 231 35.46 -42.36 -3.52
CA SER A 231 36.77 -42.06 -2.90
C SER A 231 37.85 -42.95 -3.52
N ALA A 232 38.13 -42.73 -4.80
CA ALA A 232 39.32 -43.25 -5.43
C ALA A 232 39.80 -42.26 -6.51
N ASN A 233 41.01 -41.74 -6.31
CA ASN A 233 41.81 -40.95 -7.24
C ASN A 233 41.30 -39.55 -7.63
N ILE A 234 41.44 -38.60 -6.70
CA ILE A 234 41.91 -37.27 -7.11
C ILE A 234 43.43 -37.31 -7.05
N THR A 235 44.06 -37.57 -8.19
CA THR A 235 45.48 -37.25 -8.40
C THR A 235 45.57 -35.87 -9.02
N ASP A 236 46.26 -35.00 -8.28
CA ASP A 236 46.55 -33.60 -8.57
C ASP A 236 47.57 -33.48 -9.73
N ALA A 237 47.17 -33.81 -10.95
CA ALA A 237 48.03 -33.69 -12.14
C ALA A 237 47.26 -33.87 -13.47
N GLN A 238 46.50 -32.88 -13.93
CA GLN A 238 46.24 -32.75 -15.37
C GLN A 238 45.76 -31.35 -15.82
N TRP A 239 46.48 -30.32 -15.42
CA TRP A 239 46.55 -29.07 -16.19
C TRP A 239 47.59 -29.22 -17.30
N ALA A 240 47.21 -29.79 -18.45
CA ALA A 240 47.87 -29.61 -19.76
C ALA A 240 47.17 -30.43 -20.85
N GLY A 241 46.89 -29.77 -21.99
CA GLY A 241 46.95 -30.41 -23.32
C GLY A 241 45.64 -30.79 -24.00
N ASP A 242 45.23 -29.94 -24.94
CA ASP A 242 44.50 -30.19 -26.19
C ASP A 242 44.19 -31.66 -26.58
N ALA A 243 42.90 -31.96 -26.83
CA ALA A 243 42.47 -32.88 -27.89
C ALA A 243 40.97 -32.72 -28.20
N ALA A 244 40.70 -32.51 -29.49
CA ALA A 244 39.39 -32.29 -30.10
C ALA A 244 38.44 -33.51 -30.03
N ALA A 245 37.14 -33.23 -29.94
CA ALA A 245 36.06 -34.17 -30.28
C ALA A 245 35.12 -33.56 -31.34
N ALA A 246 34.79 -34.37 -32.35
CA ALA A 246 34.10 -34.04 -33.59
C ALA A 246 32.57 -33.79 -33.42
N PRO A 247 31.91 -33.11 -34.39
CA PRO A 247 30.62 -32.47 -34.16
C PRO A 247 29.41 -33.38 -34.42
N ILE A 248 28.33 -33.16 -33.66
CA ILE A 248 26.98 -33.65 -33.96
C ILE A 248 26.14 -32.51 -34.56
N SER A 249 25.52 -32.79 -35.71
CA SER A 249 24.85 -31.85 -36.61
C SER A 249 23.41 -31.52 -36.19
N GLY A 250 23.08 -30.22 -36.12
CA GLY A 250 21.70 -29.77 -35.96
C GLY A 250 21.52 -28.29 -35.58
N ALA A 251 22.00 -27.38 -36.43
CA ALA A 251 21.57 -25.99 -36.75
C ALA A 251 20.91 -25.04 -35.69
N PRO A 252 21.04 -23.71 -35.88
CA PRO A 252 22.23 -22.91 -36.12
C PRO A 252 22.38 -21.83 -35.01
N VAL A 253 23.61 -21.68 -34.50
CA VAL A 253 24.00 -20.59 -33.59
C VAL A 253 24.97 -19.69 -34.35
N ALA A 254 24.58 -18.44 -34.57
CA ALA A 254 25.53 -17.39 -34.91
C ALA A 254 25.97 -16.74 -33.59
N ALA A 255 27.14 -17.14 -33.10
CA ALA A 255 27.86 -16.51 -32.00
C ALA A 255 29.10 -15.80 -32.56
N GLY A 256 29.27 -14.54 -32.16
CA GLY A 256 30.48 -13.75 -32.27
C GLY A 256 30.16 -12.47 -31.50
N GLY A 257 30.62 -12.31 -30.26
CA GLY A 257 32.02 -12.13 -29.91
C GLY A 257 32.19 -10.65 -29.55
N TRP A 258 31.92 -10.30 -28.28
CA TRP A 258 32.12 -8.93 -27.78
C TRP A 258 33.61 -8.72 -27.49
N THR A 259 34.32 -8.23 -28.50
CA THR A 259 35.59 -7.51 -28.33
C THR A 259 35.37 -6.08 -28.79
N GLY A 260 35.92 -5.14 -28.02
CA GLY A 260 35.55 -3.73 -28.08
C GLY A 260 35.93 -2.96 -29.34
N ALA A 261 35.44 -1.72 -29.32
CA ALA A 261 35.74 -0.57 -30.15
C ALA A 261 34.85 -0.31 -31.39
N GLU A 262 34.42 0.95 -31.43
CA GLU A 262 34.02 1.76 -32.59
C GLU A 262 32.63 1.52 -33.21
N ALA A 263 31.70 2.40 -32.82
CA ALA A 263 30.46 2.66 -33.53
C ALA A 263 30.75 3.40 -34.87
N PRO A 264 30.19 2.94 -36.00
CA PRO A 264 30.39 3.58 -37.29
C PRO A 264 29.49 4.82 -37.46
N VAL A 265 30.09 5.85 -38.05
CA VAL A 265 29.46 7.08 -38.52
C VAL A 265 29.02 6.90 -39.98
N ALA A 266 27.75 7.17 -40.27
CA ALA A 266 27.18 7.75 -41.51
C ALA A 266 25.68 7.47 -41.50
N GLY A 267 24.74 8.37 -41.72
CA GLY A 267 24.76 9.76 -42.16
C GLY A 267 23.30 10.07 -42.56
N GLY A 268 22.74 11.17 -42.07
CA GLY A 268 21.36 11.55 -42.35
C GLY A 268 20.94 12.69 -41.44
N ALA A 269 20.96 13.89 -41.99
CA ALA A 269 20.75 15.17 -41.32
C ALA A 269 19.35 15.29 -40.70
N ASP A 270 19.29 15.84 -39.48
CA ASP A 270 18.34 16.89 -39.09
C ASP A 270 18.79 17.48 -37.73
N GLY A 271 19.09 18.78 -37.74
CA GLY A 271 19.77 19.49 -36.67
C GLY A 271 18.87 19.87 -35.50
N TRP A 272 19.43 19.81 -34.29
CA TRP A 272 18.92 20.48 -33.09
C TRP A 272 20.12 20.98 -32.26
N ASP A 273 20.18 22.29 -32.09
CA ASP A 273 21.19 23.03 -31.33
C ASP A 273 21.24 22.62 -29.85
N VAL A 274 22.45 22.51 -29.31
CA VAL A 274 22.71 22.27 -27.89
C VAL A 274 22.53 23.57 -27.11
N VAL A 275 21.54 23.59 -26.22
CA VAL A 275 21.32 24.65 -25.23
C VAL A 275 22.29 24.48 -24.06
N ASP A 276 23.04 25.53 -23.77
CA ASP A 276 24.01 25.60 -22.67
C ASP A 276 23.32 25.72 -21.30
N ALA A 277 23.95 25.17 -20.26
CA ALA A 277 23.37 25.08 -18.91
C ALA A 277 23.30 26.46 -18.19
N PRO A 278 22.26 26.72 -17.37
CA PRO A 278 22.09 28.02 -16.72
C PRO A 278 23.08 28.25 -15.57
N VAL A 279 23.78 29.38 -15.63
CA VAL A 279 24.68 29.90 -14.58
C VAL A 279 23.87 30.42 -13.38
N PRO A 280 24.26 30.14 -12.12
CA PRO A 280 23.56 30.64 -10.94
C PRO A 280 23.74 32.17 -10.77
N PRO A 281 22.72 32.91 -10.32
CA PRO A 281 22.79 34.36 -10.19
C PRO A 281 23.70 34.79 -9.02
N THR A 282 24.61 35.71 -9.34
CA THR A 282 25.45 36.45 -8.40
C THR A 282 24.63 37.46 -7.58
N ASP A 283 24.89 37.51 -6.27
CA ASP A 283 24.30 38.43 -5.31
C ASP A 283 24.39 39.90 -5.78
N VAL A 284 23.23 40.48 -6.06
CA VAL A 284 23.06 41.94 -6.19
C VAL A 284 22.41 42.45 -4.91
N ALA A 285 23.18 43.24 -4.17
CA ALA A 285 22.77 43.92 -2.96
C ALA A 285 21.49 44.75 -3.19
N ALA A 286 20.46 44.48 -2.39
CA ALA A 286 19.24 45.29 -2.34
C ALA A 286 19.57 46.68 -1.77
N ALA A 287 19.53 47.70 -2.64
CA ALA A 287 19.49 49.08 -2.23
C ALA A 287 18.13 49.38 -1.58
N ALA A 288 18.17 49.93 -0.37
CA ALA A 288 17.02 50.45 0.33
C ALA A 288 16.46 51.68 -0.40
N SER A 289 15.16 51.70 -0.64
CA SER A 289 14.41 52.94 -0.85
C SER A 289 13.00 52.76 -0.31
N GLY A 290 12.77 53.27 0.90
CA GLY A 290 11.44 53.42 1.46
C GLY A 290 10.72 54.62 0.86
N TRP A 291 9.39 54.56 0.83
CA TRP A 291 8.43 55.66 0.90
C TRP A 291 7.13 55.10 1.48
N GLU A 292 6.64 55.77 2.53
CA GLU A 292 5.28 55.81 3.13
C GLU A 292 4.47 54.50 3.34
#